data_AF-A0A1Q9URM6-F1
#
_entry.id   AF-A0A1Q9URM6-F1
#
_cell.length_a   1.000
_cell.length_b   1.000
_cell.length_c   1.000
_cell.angle_alpha   90.00
_cell.angle_beta   90.00
_cell.angle_gamma   90.00
#
_symmetry.space_group_name_H-M   'P 1'
#
loop_
_entity.id
_entity.type
_entity.pdbx_description
1 polymer ?
#
loop_
_entity_poly.entity_id
_entity_poly.type
_entity_poly.pdbx_seq_one_letter_code
_entity_poly.pdbx_strand_id
1 'polypeptide(L)'
;MRRCVAELEPHDWSEQACRIRQEALDVEVWERRRRGRPIRLWSAQFVVRSAGIDADDALFRLACLAHPYHRIGDTPRLYSIAGPVRWPPLDDDGTVTDADARVMAELLRMYPVAAPAEGSPHGGPDPEVVAQVHATDHAAALDLAGRGVRRMVAPGLIPAGLGCWQVRQRVLFLAGPGDAGERAAELAATVVDARGATAATVLSVQTEEGRRDPVDGRPVHPAYDLGPFGVEALWDDVDADPRPPGDPEVLSGLLLRAAADIRERYEIGTAGRAIHMNANLCNTQRTPYPR
;
A
#
# COMPACT_ATOMS: atom_id res chain seq x y z
N MET A 1 28.08 14.80 -0.55
CA MET A 1 28.57 13.54 0.05
C MET A 1 30.04 13.24 -0.18
N ARG A 2 30.61 13.33 -1.40
CA ARG A 2 32.04 12.99 -1.64
C ARG A 2 33.03 13.73 -0.72
N ARG A 3 32.72 14.96 -0.28
CA ARG A 3 33.53 15.73 0.67
C ARG A 3 33.58 15.10 2.08
N CYS A 4 32.46 14.58 2.59
CA CYS A 4 32.37 14.08 3.96
C CYS A 4 33.13 12.77 4.19
N VAL A 5 33.26 11.90 3.19
CA VAL A 5 34.07 10.66 3.32
C VAL A 5 35.57 10.97 3.27
N ALA A 6 35.97 11.96 2.47
CA ALA A 6 37.38 12.35 2.33
C ALA A 6 37.94 13.01 3.60
N GLU A 7 37.07 13.48 4.49
CA GLU A 7 37.41 14.08 5.79
C GLU A 7 37.47 13.05 6.93
N LEU A 8 37.10 11.79 6.69
CA LEU A 8 37.19 10.72 7.68
C LEU A 8 38.59 10.10 7.70
N GLU A 9 39.13 9.91 8.91
CA GLU A 9 40.36 9.14 9.10
C GLU A 9 40.16 7.69 8.61
N PRO A 10 41.11 7.10 7.84
CA PRO A 10 40.96 5.76 7.26
C PRO A 10 40.72 4.64 8.28
N HIS A 11 41.15 4.84 9.52
CA HIS A 11 41.03 3.88 10.62
C HIS A 11 39.98 4.27 11.67
N ASP A 12 39.18 5.30 11.41
CA ASP A 12 38.03 5.63 12.27
C ASP A 12 36.94 4.58 12.06
N TRP A 13 36.77 3.70 13.03
CA TRP A 13 35.72 2.66 13.07
C TRP A 13 34.54 3.06 13.95
N SER A 14 34.42 4.33 14.31
CA SER A 14 33.22 4.82 14.98
C SER A 14 31.98 4.48 14.18
N GLU A 15 30.86 4.25 14.88
CA GLU A 15 29.57 3.97 14.21
C GLU A 15 29.21 5.07 13.21
N GLN A 16 29.56 6.32 13.50
CA GLN A 16 29.36 7.45 12.60
C GLN A 16 30.18 7.31 11.32
N ALA A 17 31.48 7.02 11.41
CA ALA A 17 32.33 6.83 10.24
C ALA A 17 31.89 5.63 9.40
N CYS A 18 31.50 4.52 10.04
CA CYS A 18 30.93 3.35 9.36
C CYS A 18 29.63 3.69 8.62
N ARG A 19 28.69 4.42 9.25
CA ARG A 19 27.45 4.88 8.60
C ARG A 19 27.72 5.77 7.40
N ILE A 20 28.62 6.75 7.53
CA ILE A 20 28.96 7.68 6.43
C ILE A 20 29.59 6.92 5.24
N ARG A 21 30.45 5.92 5.50
CA ARG A 21 31.02 5.07 4.44
C ARG A 21 29.96 4.21 3.76
N GLN A 22 29.05 3.60 4.52
CA GLN A 22 27.93 2.83 3.96
C GLN A 22 27.05 3.71 3.07
N GLU A 23 26.66 4.89 3.56
CA GLU A 23 25.87 5.85 2.79
C GLU A 23 26.55 6.20 1.47
N ALA A 24 27.86 6.45 1.49
CA ALA A 24 28.61 6.79 0.29
C ALA A 24 28.63 5.65 -0.74
N LEU A 25 28.73 4.39 -0.29
CA LEU A 25 28.63 3.22 -1.16
C LEU A 25 27.24 3.11 -1.80
N ASP A 26 26.17 3.27 -1.00
CA ASP A 26 24.79 3.20 -1.48
C ASP A 26 24.52 4.29 -2.53
N VAL A 27 25.03 5.50 -2.30
CA VAL A 27 24.93 6.61 -3.26
C VAL A 27 25.75 6.37 -4.50
N GLU A 28 26.93 5.78 -4.40
CA GLU A 28 27.73 5.45 -5.58
C GLU A 28 27.01 4.42 -6.47
N VAL A 29 26.41 3.39 -5.88
CA VAL A 29 25.62 2.38 -6.59
C VAL A 29 24.41 3.03 -7.27
N TRP A 30 23.68 3.88 -6.55
CA TRP A 30 22.55 4.65 -7.08
C TRP A 30 22.95 5.50 -8.29
N GLU A 31 23.97 6.35 -8.13
CA GLU A 31 24.41 7.27 -9.18
C GLU A 31 25.06 6.54 -10.37
N ARG A 32 25.62 5.35 -10.17
CA ARG A 32 26.12 4.49 -11.25
C ARG A 32 24.98 4.00 -12.15
N ARG A 33 23.88 3.50 -11.58
CA ARG A 33 22.69 3.07 -12.35
C ARG A 33 21.94 4.25 -12.97
N ARG A 34 21.89 5.40 -12.29
CA ARG A 34 21.23 6.63 -12.77
C ARG A 34 21.96 7.31 -13.92
N ARG A 35 23.27 7.12 -14.06
CA ARG A 35 24.09 7.86 -15.03
C ARG A 35 23.49 7.81 -16.45
N GLY A 36 23.24 8.98 -17.03
CA GLY A 36 22.67 9.11 -18.37
C GLY A 36 21.15 8.94 -18.45
N ARG A 37 20.47 8.70 -17.32
CA ARG A 37 19.01 8.55 -17.23
C ARG A 37 18.45 9.73 -16.45
N PRO A 38 17.48 10.49 -16.99
CA PRO A 38 16.86 11.63 -16.29
C PRO A 38 15.86 11.17 -15.22
N ILE A 39 16.18 10.13 -14.46
CA ILE A 39 15.30 9.53 -13.45
C ILE A 39 15.52 10.20 -12.09
N ARG A 40 14.43 10.34 -11.34
CA ARG A 40 14.42 10.80 -9.94
C ARG A 40 13.61 9.84 -9.08
N LEU A 41 13.87 9.87 -7.78
CA LEU A 41 13.00 9.24 -6.79
C LEU A 41 11.79 10.14 -6.52
N TRP A 42 10.63 9.53 -6.52
CA TRP A 42 9.36 10.16 -6.22
C TRP A 42 8.65 9.41 -5.10
N SER A 43 7.80 10.13 -4.37
CA SER A 43 6.77 9.54 -3.55
C SER A 43 5.39 10.00 -4.00
N ALA A 44 4.43 9.09 -4.02
CA ALA A 44 3.03 9.42 -4.16
C ALA A 44 2.28 9.10 -2.87
N GLN A 45 1.33 9.96 -2.52
CA GLN A 45 0.37 9.72 -1.46
C GLN A 45 -0.92 9.20 -2.08
N PHE A 46 -1.33 7.99 -1.71
CA PHE A 46 -2.60 7.42 -2.10
C PHE A 46 -3.58 7.49 -0.93
N VAL A 47 -4.85 7.70 -1.25
CA VAL A 47 -5.96 7.41 -0.32
C VAL A 47 -6.71 6.21 -0.85
N VAL A 48 -6.93 5.24 0.03
CA VAL A 48 -7.76 4.07 -0.23
C VAL A 48 -8.88 4.06 0.79
N ARG A 49 -10.10 3.82 0.33
CA ARG A 49 -11.30 3.81 1.17
C ARG A 49 -11.96 2.44 1.14
N SER A 50 -12.46 2.01 2.29
CA SER A 50 -13.22 0.76 2.42
C SER A 50 -14.34 0.94 3.43
N ALA A 51 -15.41 0.17 3.29
CA ALA A 51 -16.33 -0.07 4.39
C ALA A 51 -15.72 -1.07 5.40
N GLY A 52 -16.06 -0.93 6.66
CA GLY A 52 -15.59 -1.76 7.78
C GLY A 52 -16.48 -1.60 9.01
N ILE A 53 -16.62 -2.68 9.78
CA ILE A 53 -17.40 -2.67 11.05
C ILE A 53 -16.66 -1.86 12.11
N ASP A 54 -15.35 -2.09 12.24
CA ASP A 54 -14.47 -1.39 13.15
C ASP A 54 -13.11 -1.11 12.48
N ALA A 55 -12.16 -0.57 13.26
CA ALA A 55 -10.85 -0.21 12.75
C ALA A 55 -10.04 -1.45 12.33
N ASP A 56 -10.24 -2.59 12.99
CA ASP A 56 -9.49 -3.82 12.74
C ASP A 56 -10.01 -4.54 11.49
N ASP A 57 -11.33 -4.61 11.29
CA ASP A 57 -11.94 -5.08 10.04
C ASP A 57 -11.57 -4.17 8.86
N ALA A 58 -11.60 -2.86 9.06
CA ALA A 58 -11.13 -1.91 8.06
C ALA A 58 -9.66 -2.11 7.73
N LEU A 59 -8.79 -2.27 8.73
CA LEU A 59 -7.37 -2.54 8.53
C LEU A 59 -7.16 -3.84 7.77
N PHE A 60 -7.84 -4.91 8.15
CA PHE A 60 -7.73 -6.22 7.50
C PHE A 60 -8.10 -6.15 6.01
N ARG A 61 -9.23 -5.51 5.70
CA ARG A 61 -9.68 -5.32 4.31
C ARG A 61 -8.73 -4.48 3.50
N LEU A 62 -8.24 -3.41 4.09
CA LEU A 62 -7.26 -2.54 3.45
C LEU A 62 -5.90 -3.25 3.30
N ALA A 63 -5.49 -4.10 4.24
CA ALA A 63 -4.27 -4.89 4.13
C ALA A 63 -4.34 -5.98 3.05
N CYS A 64 -5.54 -6.51 2.76
CA CYS A 64 -5.70 -7.53 1.73
C CYS A 64 -5.92 -6.96 0.32
N LEU A 65 -6.51 -5.77 0.21
CA LEU A 65 -6.95 -5.18 -1.07
C LEU A 65 -6.15 -3.96 -1.51
N ALA A 66 -5.32 -3.39 -0.64
CA ALA A 66 -4.72 -2.07 -0.87
C ALA A 66 -3.20 -2.09 -1.01
N HIS A 67 -2.60 -3.14 -1.56
CA HIS A 67 -1.15 -3.11 -1.85
C HIS A 67 -0.91 -2.49 -3.24
N PRO A 68 -0.06 -1.46 -3.35
CA PRO A 68 0.38 -0.98 -4.65
C PRO A 68 1.39 -1.98 -5.24
N TYR A 69 1.13 -2.42 -6.48
CA TYR A 69 2.01 -3.32 -7.20
C TYR A 69 2.96 -2.54 -8.10
N HIS A 70 4.25 -2.72 -7.87
CA HIS A 70 5.30 -2.33 -8.80
C HIS A 70 5.31 -3.28 -10.00
N ARG A 71 5.99 -2.91 -11.09
CA ARG A 71 6.13 -3.74 -12.29
C ARG A 71 6.71 -5.12 -11.99
N ILE A 72 7.58 -5.18 -10.99
CA ILE A 72 8.18 -6.41 -10.43
C ILE A 72 7.28 -7.19 -9.47
N GLY A 73 6.10 -6.66 -9.09
CA GLY A 73 5.16 -7.27 -8.15
C GLY A 73 4.98 -6.48 -6.85
N ASP A 74 4.38 -7.14 -5.85
CA ASP A 74 4.23 -6.58 -4.50
C ASP A 74 5.60 -6.40 -3.84
N THR A 75 5.94 -5.15 -3.50
CA THR A 75 7.22 -4.81 -2.88
C THR A 75 6.99 -3.99 -1.61
N PRO A 76 6.76 -4.63 -0.45
CA PRO A 76 6.40 -3.95 0.80
C PRO A 76 7.40 -2.91 1.31
N ARG A 77 8.66 -2.96 0.85
CA ARG A 77 9.69 -1.98 1.23
C ARG A 77 9.52 -0.63 0.52
N LEU A 78 8.76 -0.59 -0.57
CA LEU A 78 8.55 0.60 -1.39
C LEU A 78 7.28 1.36 -1.02
N TYR A 79 6.51 0.87 -0.05
CA TYR A 79 5.36 1.61 0.44
C TYR A 79 5.18 1.48 1.95
N SER A 80 4.45 2.43 2.52
CA SER A 80 4.04 2.41 3.91
C SER A 80 2.56 2.75 4.01
N ILE A 81 1.84 2.03 4.87
CA ILE A 81 0.40 2.17 5.07
C ILE A 81 0.17 2.76 6.48
N ALA A 82 -0.56 3.87 6.57
CA ALA A 82 -0.95 4.46 7.85
C ALA A 82 -2.04 3.62 8.53
N GLY A 83 -2.33 3.89 9.82
CA GLY A 83 -3.50 3.31 10.48
C GLY A 83 -4.81 3.78 9.82
N PRO A 84 -5.85 2.93 9.76
CA PRO A 84 -7.14 3.34 9.21
C PRO A 84 -7.79 4.38 10.12
N VAL A 85 -8.44 5.36 9.51
CA VAL A 85 -9.22 6.37 10.20
C VAL A 85 -10.63 6.40 9.66
N ARG A 86 -11.62 6.71 10.52
CA ARG A 86 -13.00 6.89 10.09
C ARG A 86 -13.09 7.96 9.01
N TRP A 87 -13.93 7.72 8.02
CA TRP A 87 -14.18 8.62 6.89
C TRP A 87 -15.68 8.62 6.55
N PRO A 88 -16.24 9.77 6.12
CA PRO A 88 -15.64 11.09 5.97
C PRO A 88 -15.29 11.73 7.31
N PRO A 89 -14.31 12.66 7.36
CA PRO A 89 -14.22 13.56 8.48
C PRO A 89 -15.54 14.33 8.57
N LEU A 90 -16.13 14.38 9.76
CA LEU A 90 -17.24 15.29 10.01
C LEU A 90 -16.69 16.71 9.82
N ASP A 91 -17.37 17.54 9.03
CA ASP A 91 -17.05 18.97 8.98
C ASP A 91 -17.42 19.65 10.31
N ASP A 92 -17.11 20.94 10.45
CA ASP A 92 -17.37 21.70 11.68
C ASP A 92 -18.86 21.72 12.07
N ASP A 93 -19.76 21.49 11.10
CA ASP A 93 -21.22 21.41 11.27
C ASP A 93 -21.73 19.97 11.42
N GLY A 94 -20.83 18.97 11.40
CA GLY A 94 -21.16 17.55 11.47
C GLY A 94 -21.82 16.99 10.22
N THR A 95 -21.77 17.71 9.09
CA THR A 95 -22.38 17.32 7.82
C THR A 95 -21.39 16.62 6.90
N VAL A 96 -21.94 15.80 6.00
CA VAL A 96 -21.20 15.07 4.98
C VAL A 96 -21.59 15.66 3.64
N THR A 97 -20.60 15.92 2.78
CA THR A 97 -20.87 16.45 1.43
C THR A 97 -21.67 15.44 0.60
N ASP A 98 -22.49 15.90 -0.34
CA ASP A 98 -23.23 15.01 -1.25
C ASP A 98 -22.31 14.05 -2.03
N ALA A 99 -21.09 14.51 -2.37
CA ALA A 99 -20.10 13.71 -3.05
C ALA A 99 -19.59 12.57 -2.16
N ASP A 100 -19.25 12.88 -0.91
CA ASP A 100 -18.81 11.88 0.07
C ASP A 100 -19.95 10.92 0.42
N ALA A 101 -21.19 11.40 0.56
CA ALA A 101 -22.35 10.57 0.82
C ALA A 101 -22.58 9.53 -0.28
N ARG A 102 -22.38 9.89 -1.57
CA ARG A 102 -22.46 8.93 -2.69
C ARG A 102 -21.39 7.86 -2.61
N VAL A 103 -20.14 8.25 -2.34
CA VAL A 103 -19.02 7.31 -2.20
C VAL A 103 -19.22 6.40 -1.00
N MET A 104 -19.70 6.93 0.14
CA MET A 104 -20.08 6.14 1.30
C MET A 104 -21.13 5.10 0.95
N ALA A 105 -22.23 5.52 0.31
CA ALA A 105 -23.30 4.60 -0.09
C ALA A 105 -22.78 3.46 -0.98
N GLU A 106 -21.85 3.76 -1.89
CA GLU A 106 -21.21 2.75 -2.73
C GLU A 106 -20.32 1.80 -1.92
N LEU A 107 -19.45 2.32 -1.05
CA LEU A 107 -18.57 1.51 -0.18
C LEU A 107 -19.38 0.59 0.75
N LEU A 108 -20.43 1.12 1.37
CA LEU A 108 -21.30 0.34 2.26
C LEU A 108 -22.03 -0.76 1.50
N ARG A 109 -22.50 -0.50 0.28
CA ARG A 109 -23.12 -1.52 -0.59
C ARG A 109 -22.13 -2.61 -0.99
N MET A 110 -20.85 -2.29 -1.09
CA MET A 110 -19.79 -3.26 -1.40
C MET A 110 -19.36 -4.10 -0.19
N TYR A 111 -19.82 -3.78 1.01
CA TYR A 111 -19.51 -4.61 2.17
C TYR A 111 -20.15 -5.99 2.01
N PRO A 112 -19.36 -7.09 1.92
CA PRO A 112 -19.92 -8.43 1.92
C PRO A 112 -20.67 -8.65 3.24
N VAL A 113 -21.99 -8.76 3.13
CA VAL A 113 -22.84 -9.17 4.23
C VAL A 113 -22.85 -10.67 4.24
N ALA A 114 -22.26 -11.27 5.27
CA ALA A 114 -22.51 -12.67 5.57
C ALA A 114 -24.03 -12.84 5.77
N ALA A 115 -24.67 -13.65 4.92
CA ALA A 115 -25.99 -14.15 5.26
C ALA A 115 -25.82 -14.88 6.61
N PRO A 116 -26.56 -14.51 7.66
CA PRO A 116 -26.47 -15.24 8.92
C PRO A 116 -26.81 -16.69 8.62
N ALA A 117 -25.94 -17.61 9.00
CA ALA A 117 -26.31 -19.01 9.06
C ALA A 117 -27.54 -19.11 9.97
N GLU A 118 -28.64 -19.63 9.44
CA GLU A 118 -29.88 -19.81 10.20
C GLU A 118 -29.56 -20.62 11.47
N GLY A 119 -29.66 -19.99 12.65
CA GLY A 119 -29.64 -20.68 13.93
C GLY A 119 -28.58 -20.31 14.98
N SER A 120 -27.77 -19.26 14.83
CA SER A 120 -26.91 -18.84 15.96
C SER A 120 -27.70 -18.04 17.01
N PRO A 121 -27.84 -18.51 18.27
CA PRO A 121 -28.73 -17.88 19.24
C PRO A 121 -28.10 -16.72 20.01
N HIS A 122 -26.83 -16.35 19.76
CA HIS A 122 -26.11 -15.35 20.57
C HIS A 122 -25.53 -14.25 19.67
N GLY A 123 -25.76 -12.99 20.09
CA GLY A 123 -25.56 -11.80 19.29
C GLY A 123 -24.15 -11.59 18.74
N GLY A 124 -24.10 -11.00 17.55
CA GLY A 124 -22.88 -10.70 16.80
C GLY A 124 -22.45 -11.87 15.90
N PRO A 125 -22.10 -11.61 14.62
CA PRO A 125 -21.49 -12.65 13.80
C PRO A 125 -20.10 -12.95 14.37
N ASP A 126 -19.81 -14.23 14.59
CA ASP A 126 -18.51 -14.72 15.05
C ASP A 126 -17.41 -14.19 14.11
N PRO A 127 -16.37 -13.51 14.63
CA PRO A 127 -15.26 -12.98 13.82
C PRO A 127 -14.62 -14.02 12.90
N GLU A 128 -14.61 -15.30 13.30
CA GLU A 128 -14.09 -16.40 12.49
C GLU A 128 -15.01 -16.72 11.32
N VAL A 129 -16.34 -16.65 11.53
CA VAL A 129 -17.35 -16.79 10.47
C VAL A 129 -17.32 -15.59 9.52
N VAL A 130 -17.13 -14.37 10.05
CA VAL A 130 -16.98 -13.15 9.24
C VAL A 130 -15.74 -13.23 8.36
N ALA A 131 -14.59 -13.61 8.94
CA ALA A 131 -13.35 -13.80 8.19
C ALA A 131 -13.46 -14.92 7.15
N GLN A 132 -14.16 -16.01 7.46
CA GLN A 132 -14.34 -17.12 6.54
C GLN A 132 -15.31 -16.79 5.40
N VAL A 133 -16.37 -16.03 5.68
CA VAL A 133 -17.25 -15.47 4.65
C VAL A 133 -16.49 -14.45 3.80
N HIS A 134 -15.66 -13.59 4.39
CA HIS A 134 -14.82 -12.65 3.63
C HIS A 134 -13.80 -13.36 2.75
N ALA A 135 -13.17 -14.43 3.22
CA ALA A 135 -12.30 -15.26 2.41
C ALA A 135 -13.06 -15.94 1.26
N THR A 136 -14.29 -16.40 1.51
CA THR A 136 -15.15 -17.04 0.51
C THR A 136 -15.65 -16.05 -0.53
N ASP A 137 -16.09 -14.86 -0.10
CA ASP A 137 -16.57 -13.79 -0.97
C ASP A 137 -15.41 -13.15 -1.75
N HIS A 138 -14.22 -13.06 -1.17
CA HIS A 138 -13.03 -12.57 -1.85
C HIS A 138 -12.49 -13.60 -2.85
N ALA A 139 -12.46 -14.88 -2.51
CA ALA A 139 -12.13 -15.95 -3.46
C ALA A 139 -13.15 -16.04 -4.61
N ALA A 140 -14.45 -15.87 -4.30
CA ALA A 140 -15.50 -15.78 -5.31
C ALA A 140 -15.36 -14.52 -6.16
N ALA A 141 -15.02 -13.36 -5.57
CA ALA A 141 -14.77 -12.12 -6.29
C ALA A 141 -13.57 -12.23 -7.24
N LEU A 142 -12.50 -12.93 -6.85
CA LEU A 142 -11.34 -13.21 -7.69
C LEU A 142 -11.65 -14.21 -8.81
N ASP A 143 -12.41 -15.27 -8.56
CA ASP A 143 -12.88 -16.22 -9.60
C ASP A 143 -13.87 -15.54 -10.57
N LEU A 144 -14.68 -14.60 -10.07
CA LEU A 144 -15.60 -13.77 -10.85
C LEU A 144 -14.87 -12.68 -11.65
N ALA A 145 -13.80 -12.08 -11.13
CA ALA A 145 -12.94 -11.13 -11.84
C ALA A 145 -12.25 -11.80 -13.05
N GLY A 146 -11.92 -13.08 -12.93
CA GLY A 146 -11.45 -13.91 -14.07
C GLY A 146 -12.53 -14.26 -15.10
N ARG A 147 -13.82 -14.08 -14.79
CA ARG A 147 -14.96 -14.48 -15.64
C ARG A 147 -15.94 -13.35 -16.00
N GLY A 148 -15.73 -12.12 -15.49
CA GLY A 148 -16.57 -10.95 -15.78
C GLY A 148 -18.01 -11.02 -15.25
N VAL A 149 -18.31 -11.85 -14.24
CA VAL A 149 -19.68 -12.05 -13.76
C VAL A 149 -19.96 -11.24 -12.48
N ARG A 150 -21.02 -10.43 -12.50
CA ARG A 150 -21.51 -9.63 -11.37
C ARG A 150 -22.47 -10.45 -10.51
N ARG A 151 -22.16 -10.70 -9.23
CA ARG A 151 -23.18 -11.11 -8.25
C ARG A 151 -23.46 -9.93 -7.31
N MET A 152 -24.64 -9.34 -7.45
CA MET A 152 -25.16 -8.38 -6.46
C MET A 152 -25.66 -9.17 -5.25
N VAL A 153 -25.15 -8.85 -4.07
CA VAL A 153 -25.67 -9.37 -2.80
C VAL A 153 -27.05 -8.75 -2.55
N ALA A 154 -28.01 -9.56 -2.09
CA ALA A 154 -29.35 -9.11 -1.75
C ALA A 154 -29.30 -8.09 -0.58
N PRO A 155 -30.07 -6.99 -0.64
CA PRO A 155 -30.14 -6.03 0.46
C PRO A 155 -30.85 -6.65 1.67
N GLY A 156 -30.28 -6.51 2.88
CA GLY A 156 -31.04 -6.93 4.06
C GLY A 156 -30.42 -6.76 5.44
N LEU A 157 -29.11 -6.85 5.64
CA LEU A 157 -28.52 -6.83 6.98
C LEU A 157 -27.22 -6.01 7.00
N ILE A 158 -27.34 -4.69 7.12
CA ILE A 158 -26.17 -3.85 7.43
C ILE A 158 -25.76 -4.15 8.88
N PRO A 159 -24.55 -4.68 9.14
CA PRO A 159 -24.11 -4.96 10.50
C PRO A 159 -24.10 -3.67 11.33
N ALA A 160 -24.52 -3.76 12.60
CA ALA A 160 -24.39 -2.64 13.52
C ALA A 160 -22.90 -2.24 13.62
N GLY A 161 -22.61 -0.94 13.47
CA GLY A 161 -21.25 -0.40 13.50
C GLY A 161 -20.58 -0.22 12.13
N LEU A 162 -21.19 -0.75 11.05
CA LEU A 162 -20.67 -0.55 9.69
C LEU A 162 -20.53 0.95 9.38
N GLY A 163 -19.33 1.34 8.96
CA GLY A 163 -19.12 2.65 8.37
C GLY A 163 -17.94 2.65 7.41
N CYS A 164 -17.54 3.84 6.98
CA CYS A 164 -16.46 3.99 6.02
C CYS A 164 -15.17 4.40 6.72
N TRP A 165 -14.07 3.93 6.14
CA TRP A 165 -12.72 4.09 6.63
C TRP A 165 -11.83 4.47 5.48
N GLN A 166 -10.76 5.20 5.77
CA GLN A 166 -9.72 5.51 4.82
C GLN A 166 -8.35 5.18 5.39
N VAL A 167 -7.41 4.89 4.50
CA VAL A 167 -5.99 4.82 4.80
C VAL A 167 -5.20 5.66 3.83
N ARG A 168 -4.12 6.24 4.33
CA ARG A 168 -3.11 6.91 3.52
C ARG A 168 -1.94 5.98 3.31
N GLN A 169 -1.47 5.91 2.07
CA GLN A 169 -0.31 5.14 1.69
C GLN A 169 0.71 6.04 1.04
N ARG A 170 1.97 5.91 1.45
CA ARG A 170 3.10 6.52 0.75
C ARG A 170 3.74 5.44 -0.10
N VAL A 171 3.90 5.69 -1.39
CA VAL A 171 4.49 4.75 -2.35
C VAL A 171 5.69 5.41 -3.04
N LEU A 172 6.82 4.74 -3.03
CA LEU A 172 8.10 5.21 -3.59
C LEU A 172 8.32 4.58 -4.96
N PHE A 173 8.70 5.39 -5.94
CA PHE A 173 8.97 4.90 -7.29
C PHE A 173 10.00 5.78 -8.00
N LEU A 174 10.60 5.22 -9.04
CA LEU A 174 11.49 5.94 -9.94
C LEU A 174 10.74 6.31 -11.23
N ALA A 175 10.91 7.56 -11.67
CA ALA A 175 10.33 8.04 -12.93
C ALA A 175 11.11 9.24 -13.48
N GLY A 176 10.96 9.50 -14.78
CA GLY A 176 11.35 10.77 -15.37
C GLY A 176 10.47 11.93 -14.85
N PRO A 177 10.95 13.18 -14.84
CA PRO A 177 10.15 14.34 -14.41
C PRO A 177 8.83 14.53 -15.14
N GLY A 178 8.74 14.12 -16.41
CA GLY A 178 7.48 14.17 -17.18
C GLY A 178 6.51 13.04 -16.86
N ASP A 179 7.02 11.90 -16.36
CA ASP A 179 6.25 10.66 -16.27
C ASP A 179 5.77 10.35 -14.86
N ALA A 180 6.18 11.15 -13.86
CA ALA A 180 5.91 10.86 -12.46
C ALA A 180 4.42 10.79 -12.11
N GLY A 181 3.60 11.65 -12.73
CA GLY A 181 2.15 11.65 -12.53
C GLY A 181 1.49 10.39 -13.10
N GLU A 182 1.84 10.01 -14.33
CA GLU A 182 1.33 8.79 -14.98
C GLU A 182 1.82 7.53 -14.26
N ARG A 183 3.06 7.53 -13.76
CA ARG A 183 3.59 6.43 -12.96
C ARG A 183 2.85 6.28 -11.64
N ALA A 184 2.55 7.38 -10.95
CA ALA A 184 1.72 7.34 -9.75
C ALA A 184 0.29 6.83 -10.04
N ALA A 185 -0.28 7.22 -11.18
CA ALA A 185 -1.60 6.75 -11.61
C ALA A 185 -1.59 5.25 -11.96
N GLU A 186 -0.55 4.74 -12.65
CA GLU A 186 -0.37 3.30 -12.92
C GLU A 186 -0.32 2.52 -11.60
N LEU A 187 0.50 2.95 -10.65
CA LEU A 187 0.61 2.32 -9.32
C LEU A 187 -0.72 2.35 -8.56
N ALA A 188 -1.42 3.49 -8.54
CA ALA A 188 -2.73 3.59 -7.92
C ALA A 188 -3.77 2.67 -8.60
N ALA A 189 -3.71 2.51 -9.92
CA ALA A 189 -4.61 1.64 -10.67
C ALA A 189 -4.46 0.16 -10.32
N THR A 190 -3.31 -0.25 -9.77
CA THR A 190 -3.10 -1.62 -9.27
C THR A 190 -3.83 -1.91 -7.95
N VAL A 191 -4.21 -0.86 -7.21
CA VAL A 191 -4.99 -0.99 -5.98
C VAL A 191 -6.47 -1.05 -6.36
N VAL A 192 -7.07 -2.23 -6.27
CA VAL A 192 -8.44 -2.50 -6.72
C VAL A 192 -9.35 -2.96 -5.59
N ASP A 193 -10.63 -2.61 -5.68
CA ASP A 193 -11.66 -3.15 -4.80
C ASP A 193 -12.03 -4.59 -5.19
N ALA A 194 -12.95 -5.20 -4.43
CA ALA A 194 -13.43 -6.55 -4.70
C ALA A 194 -14.15 -6.71 -6.06
N ARG A 195 -14.43 -5.64 -6.80
CA ARG A 195 -15.02 -5.69 -8.15
C ARG A 195 -13.96 -5.57 -9.24
N GLY A 196 -12.69 -5.38 -8.87
CA GLY A 196 -11.61 -5.05 -9.79
C GLY A 196 -11.61 -3.59 -10.24
N ALA A 197 -12.39 -2.70 -9.59
CA ALA A 197 -12.34 -1.27 -9.86
C ALA A 197 -11.24 -0.61 -9.03
N THR A 198 -10.55 0.39 -9.59
CA THR A 198 -9.51 1.12 -8.87
C THR A 198 -10.05 1.76 -7.60
N ALA A 199 -9.45 1.41 -6.47
CA ALA A 199 -9.83 1.87 -5.13
C ALA A 199 -8.91 2.98 -4.59
N ALA A 200 -7.69 3.12 -5.14
CA ALA A 200 -6.78 4.18 -4.74
C ALA A 200 -6.99 5.46 -5.54
N THR A 201 -6.91 6.60 -4.85
CA THR A 201 -6.83 7.93 -5.46
C THR A 201 -5.48 8.56 -5.15
N VAL A 202 -4.80 9.09 -6.16
CA VAL A 202 -3.55 9.86 -5.97
C VAL A 202 -3.89 11.23 -5.40
N LEU A 203 -3.40 11.51 -4.19
CA LEU A 203 -3.53 12.83 -3.55
C LEU A 203 -2.41 13.79 -3.95
N SER A 204 -1.19 13.30 -3.97
CA SER A 204 -0.01 14.11 -4.28
C SER A 204 1.13 13.25 -4.82
N VAL A 205 2.00 13.89 -5.58
CA VAL A 205 3.25 13.31 -6.09
C VAL A 205 4.35 14.31 -5.80
N GLN A 206 5.42 13.87 -5.15
CA GLN A 206 6.51 14.72 -4.68
C GLN A 206 7.86 14.09 -5.02
N THR A 207 8.86 14.91 -5.33
CA THR A 207 10.23 14.42 -5.47
C THR A 207 10.83 14.16 -4.10
N GLU A 208 11.55 13.05 -3.96
CA GLU A 208 12.28 12.70 -2.75
C GLU A 208 13.74 13.14 -2.90
N GLU A 209 14.09 14.27 -2.28
CA GLU A 209 15.43 14.87 -2.37
C GLU A 209 16.38 14.42 -1.25
N GLY A 210 15.89 13.58 -0.33
CA GLY A 210 16.57 13.19 0.90
C GLY A 210 16.19 14.08 2.09
N ARG A 211 16.80 13.82 3.23
CA ARG A 211 16.54 14.54 4.49
C ARG A 211 17.82 15.12 5.06
N ARG A 212 17.68 15.99 6.07
CA ARG A 212 18.81 16.33 6.94
C ARG A 212 18.89 15.33 8.09
N ASP A 213 20.10 14.88 8.39
CA ASP A 213 20.36 14.10 9.59
C ASP A 213 20.01 14.96 10.82
N PRO A 214 19.18 14.47 11.76
CA PRO A 214 18.76 15.25 12.91
C PRO A 214 19.90 15.51 13.92
N VAL A 215 20.99 14.73 13.87
CA VAL A 215 22.11 14.84 14.82
C VAL A 215 23.11 15.90 14.37
N ASP A 216 23.51 15.87 13.10
CA ASP A 216 24.60 16.70 12.57
C ASP A 216 24.17 17.65 11.43
N GLY A 217 22.89 17.61 11.02
CA GLY A 217 22.32 18.49 10.01
C GLY A 217 22.77 18.22 8.58
N ARG A 218 23.59 17.19 8.35
CA ARG A 218 24.11 16.86 7.01
C ARG A 218 23.00 16.33 6.09
N PRO A 219 23.08 16.59 4.78
CA PRO A 219 22.14 15.96 3.85
C PRO A 219 22.41 14.45 3.76
N VAL A 220 21.35 13.67 3.95
CA VAL A 220 21.32 12.21 3.79
C VAL A 220 20.59 11.89 2.49
N HIS A 221 21.25 11.13 1.62
CA HIS A 221 20.67 10.74 0.34
C HIS A 221 19.55 9.69 0.55
N PRO A 222 18.43 9.75 -0.18
CA PRO A 222 17.29 8.85 0.07
C PRO A 222 17.61 7.37 -0.18
N ALA A 223 18.58 7.07 -1.05
CA ALA A 223 19.06 5.69 -1.26
C ALA A 223 19.55 5.00 0.03
N TYR A 224 20.05 5.76 1.00
CA TYR A 224 20.50 5.22 2.27
C TYR A 224 19.34 4.82 3.18
N ASP A 225 18.31 5.67 3.28
CA ASP A 225 17.13 5.38 4.09
C ASP A 225 16.34 4.18 3.52
N LEU A 226 16.41 3.95 2.21
CA LEU A 226 15.84 2.79 1.52
C LEU A 226 16.64 1.50 1.75
N GLY A 227 17.94 1.63 1.99
CA GLY A 227 18.89 0.53 2.02
C GLY A 227 19.06 -0.18 0.68
N PRO A 228 19.99 -1.15 0.59
CA PRO A 228 20.39 -1.77 -0.67
C PRO A 228 19.24 -2.49 -1.38
N PHE A 229 18.42 -3.22 -0.63
CA PHE A 229 17.29 -3.97 -1.20
C PHE A 229 16.18 -3.06 -1.74
N GLY A 230 15.91 -1.93 -1.09
CA GLY A 230 14.91 -0.96 -1.57
C GLY A 230 15.40 -0.25 -2.83
N VAL A 231 16.69 0.11 -2.86
CA VAL A 231 17.34 0.69 -4.05
C VAL A 231 17.31 -0.28 -5.23
N GLU A 232 17.66 -1.55 -5.01
CA GLU A 232 17.63 -2.58 -6.05
C GLU A 232 16.21 -2.76 -6.60
N ALA A 233 15.21 -2.94 -5.74
CA ALA A 233 13.83 -3.10 -6.16
C ALA A 233 13.30 -1.91 -6.96
N LEU A 234 13.66 -0.67 -6.60
CA LEU A 234 13.29 0.51 -7.38
C LEU A 234 13.88 0.53 -8.78
N TRP A 235 15.16 0.14 -8.91
CA TRP A 235 15.79 0.09 -10.23
C TRP A 235 15.24 -1.05 -11.06
N ASP A 236 15.05 -2.23 -10.44
CA ASP A 236 14.48 -3.39 -11.11
C ASP A 236 13.04 -3.13 -11.56
N ASP A 237 12.25 -2.35 -10.80
CA ASP A 237 10.92 -1.87 -11.21
C ASP A 237 10.96 -1.05 -12.51
N VAL A 238 11.92 -0.13 -12.64
CA VAL A 238 12.08 0.66 -13.88
C VAL A 238 12.59 -0.20 -15.02
N ASP A 239 13.52 -1.12 -14.74
CA ASP A 239 14.18 -1.93 -15.75
C ASP A 239 13.32 -3.14 -16.18
N ALA A 240 12.25 -3.47 -15.43
CA ALA A 240 11.36 -4.61 -15.70
C ALA A 240 10.55 -4.47 -17.00
N ASP A 241 10.16 -3.26 -17.38
CA ASP A 241 9.40 -3.02 -18.60
C ASP A 241 9.73 -1.65 -19.21
N PRO A 242 10.21 -1.59 -20.47
CA PRO A 242 10.61 -0.33 -21.10
C PRO A 242 9.42 0.52 -21.57
N ARG A 243 8.19 0.00 -21.55
CA ARG A 243 7.01 0.75 -21.99
C ARG A 243 6.71 1.94 -21.07
N PRO A 244 6.12 3.02 -21.60
CA PRO A 244 5.81 4.20 -20.81
C PRO A 244 4.84 3.87 -19.67
N PRO A 245 4.81 4.68 -18.60
CA PRO A 245 3.78 4.56 -17.57
C PRO A 245 2.37 4.68 -18.13
N GLY A 246 1.43 3.92 -17.56
CA GLY A 246 0.03 3.93 -17.99
C GLY A 246 -0.26 3.06 -19.23
N ASP A 247 0.74 2.33 -19.76
CA ASP A 247 0.52 1.37 -20.83
C ASP A 247 -0.51 0.29 -20.41
N PRO A 248 -1.63 0.13 -21.14
CA PRO A 248 -2.70 -0.77 -20.74
C PRO A 248 -2.29 -2.24 -20.63
N GLU A 249 -1.33 -2.69 -21.45
CA GLU A 249 -0.86 -4.09 -21.40
C GLU A 249 0.01 -4.33 -20.17
N VAL A 250 0.83 -3.35 -19.79
CA VAL A 250 1.61 -3.40 -18.54
C VAL A 250 0.66 -3.49 -17.35
N LEU A 251 -0.34 -2.60 -17.28
CA LEU A 251 -1.32 -2.58 -16.20
C LEU A 251 -2.13 -3.89 -16.14
N SER A 252 -2.57 -4.41 -17.28
CA SER A 252 -3.28 -5.70 -17.34
C SER A 252 -2.42 -6.84 -16.81
N GLY A 253 -1.15 -6.92 -17.23
CA GLY A 253 -0.22 -7.93 -16.74
C GLY A 253 0.04 -7.81 -15.23
N LEU A 254 0.08 -6.59 -14.69
CA LEU A 254 0.22 -6.35 -13.25
C LEU A 254 -0.99 -6.82 -12.46
N LEU A 255 -2.19 -6.49 -12.92
CA LEU A 255 -3.43 -6.89 -12.26
C LEU A 255 -3.60 -8.43 -12.27
N LEU A 256 -3.20 -9.09 -13.35
CA LEU A 256 -3.21 -10.57 -13.42
C LEU A 256 -2.22 -11.20 -12.43
N ARG A 257 -1.01 -10.63 -12.29
CA ARG A 257 -0.04 -11.08 -11.28
C ARG A 257 -0.55 -10.85 -9.86
N ALA A 258 -1.07 -9.65 -9.58
CA ALA A 258 -1.64 -9.31 -8.28
C ALA A 258 -2.77 -10.27 -7.89
N ALA A 259 -3.67 -10.61 -8.83
CA ALA A 259 -4.73 -11.58 -8.59
C ALA A 259 -4.19 -12.98 -8.25
N ALA A 260 -3.12 -13.42 -8.92
CA ALA A 260 -2.47 -14.70 -8.63
C ALA A 260 -1.79 -14.71 -7.25
N ASP A 261 -1.04 -13.65 -6.92
CA ASP A 261 -0.34 -13.52 -5.63
C ASP A 261 -1.31 -13.49 -4.44
N ILE A 262 -2.41 -12.74 -4.59
CA ILE A 262 -3.47 -12.69 -3.59
C ILE A 262 -4.06 -14.10 -3.41
N ARG A 263 -4.41 -14.78 -4.51
CA ARG A 263 -4.96 -16.14 -4.45
C ARG A 263 -4.02 -17.11 -3.73
N GLU A 264 -2.72 -17.09 -4.04
CA GLU A 264 -1.73 -17.95 -3.38
C GLU A 264 -1.65 -17.68 -1.87
N ARG A 265 -1.58 -16.41 -1.45
CA ARG A 265 -1.54 -16.03 -0.03
C ARG A 265 -2.78 -16.51 0.73
N TYR A 266 -3.96 -16.44 0.09
CA TYR A 266 -5.20 -16.95 0.67
C TYR A 266 -5.26 -18.49 0.71
N GLU A 267 -4.78 -19.19 -0.32
CA GLU A 267 -4.70 -20.66 -0.34
C GLU A 267 -3.73 -21.18 0.75
N ILE A 268 -2.58 -20.51 0.95
CA ILE A 268 -1.63 -20.84 2.04
C ILE A 268 -2.25 -20.56 3.42
N GLY A 269 -2.95 -19.43 3.57
CA GLY A 269 -3.61 -19.05 4.83
C GLY A 269 -4.79 -19.96 5.22
N THR A 270 -5.43 -20.61 4.24
CA THR A 270 -6.56 -21.51 4.47
C THR A 270 -6.15 -22.98 4.61
N ALA A 271 -5.01 -23.39 4.05
CA ALA A 271 -4.44 -24.72 4.24
C ALA A 271 -3.84 -24.94 5.65
N GLY A 272 -3.40 -23.87 6.32
CA GLY A 272 -2.92 -23.87 7.70
C GLY A 272 -4.01 -23.46 8.70
N ARG A 273 -4.92 -24.37 9.07
CA ARG A 273 -5.91 -24.15 10.15
C ARG A 273 -5.21 -23.81 11.49
N ALA A 274 -5.06 -22.52 11.77
CA ALA A 274 -4.99 -21.86 13.09
C ALA A 274 -4.44 -20.46 12.84
N ILE A 275 -5.24 -19.42 13.06
CA ILE A 275 -4.85 -18.03 12.90
C ILE A 275 -3.77 -17.70 13.94
N HIS A 276 -2.52 -17.95 13.59
CA HIS A 276 -1.37 -17.17 14.01
C HIS A 276 -0.93 -16.34 12.81
N MET A 277 -1.80 -15.42 12.37
CA MET A 277 -1.37 -14.40 11.43
C MET A 277 -0.39 -13.47 12.14
N ASN A 278 0.84 -13.50 11.64
CA ASN A 278 2.02 -12.80 12.11
C ASN A 278 1.73 -11.44 12.77
N ALA A 279 1.95 -11.38 14.08
CA ALA A 279 2.08 -10.15 14.88
C ALA A 279 3.15 -9.17 14.34
N ASN A 280 3.89 -9.54 13.30
CA ASN A 280 4.88 -8.69 12.63
C ASN A 280 4.28 -7.64 11.67
N LEU A 281 3.04 -7.81 11.19
CA LEU A 281 2.33 -6.74 10.46
C LEU A 281 1.71 -5.69 11.41
N CYS A 282 1.61 -6.02 12.70
CA CYS A 282 1.08 -5.14 13.76
C CYS A 282 2.16 -4.47 14.63
N ASN A 283 3.45 -4.74 14.37
CA ASN A 283 4.56 -4.07 15.05
C ASN A 283 5.01 -2.83 14.26
N THR A 284 4.10 -1.89 14.03
CA THR A 284 4.52 -0.49 13.84
C THR A 284 4.99 0.01 15.21
N GLN A 285 6.29 0.26 15.32
CA GLN A 285 6.88 0.95 16.46
C GLN A 285 6.02 2.18 16.77
N ARG A 286 5.53 2.27 18.02
CA ARG A 286 4.93 3.49 18.56
C ARG A 286 5.95 4.62 18.44
N THR A 287 5.82 5.46 17.43
CA THR A 287 6.51 6.75 17.40
C THR A 287 5.87 7.65 18.47
N PRO A 288 6.62 8.13 19.46
CA PRO A 288 6.10 9.16 20.36
C PRO A 288 6.09 10.48 19.59
N TYR A 289 4.90 11.05 19.37
CA TYR A 289 4.80 12.42 18.89
C TYR A 289 5.39 13.38 19.94
N PRO A 290 6.27 14.32 19.57
CA PRO A 290 6.55 15.47 20.40
C PRO A 290 5.36 16.45 20.34
N ARG A 291 5.12 17.12 21.47
CA ARG A 291 4.10 18.16 21.66
C ARG A 291 4.41 19.43 20.86
#